data_AF-A0A139NHW3-F1
#
_entry.id   AF-A0A139NHW3-F1
#
_cell.length_a   1.000
_cell.length_b   1.000
_cell.length_c   1.000
_cell.angle_alpha   90.00
_cell.angle_beta   90.00
_cell.angle_gamma   90.00
#
_symmetry.space_group_name_H-M   'P 1'
#
loop_
_entity.id
_entity.type
_entity.pdbx_description
1 polymer ?
#
loop_
_entity_poly.entity_id
_entity_poly.type
_entity_poly.pdbx_seq_one_letter_code
_entity_poly.pdbx_strand_id
1 'polypeptide(L)' 'MLKEMNIAIEELKAITLEIHDNLEKITKLAENDGLLDKTVELVNPQVRLMWNMTRNNWSGVKLVANDLKLTGD' A
#
# COMPACT_ATOMS: atom_id res chain seq x y z
N MET A 1 -7.25 10.80 -13.69
CA MET A 1 -6.65 10.98 -12.36
C MET A 1 -5.17 11.38 -12.40
N LEU A 2 -4.19 10.49 -12.68
CA LEU A 2 -2.77 10.90 -12.70
C LEU A 2 -2.43 11.95 -13.77
N LYS A 3 -2.98 11.77 -14.98
CA LYS A 3 -2.84 12.71 -16.10
C LYS A 3 -3.48 14.08 -15.85
N GLU A 4 -4.48 14.15 -14.97
CA GLU A 4 -5.17 15.39 -14.58
C GLU A 4 -4.42 16.15 -13.48
N MET A 5 -3.55 15.45 -12.74
CA MET A 5 -2.71 16.03 -11.68
C MET A 5 -1.33 16.47 -12.20
N ASN A 6 -1.02 16.21 -13.48
CA ASN A 6 0.27 16.51 -14.12
C ASN A 6 1.49 15.93 -13.38
N ILE A 7 1.33 14.77 -12.73
CA ILE A 7 2.39 14.06 -12.00
C ILE A 7 2.94 12.97 -12.91
N ALA A 8 4.25 12.96 -13.16
CA ALA A 8 4.90 11.88 -13.88
C ALA A 8 4.94 10.61 -13.02
N ILE A 9 4.82 9.41 -13.63
CA ILE A 9 4.82 8.15 -12.88
C ILE A 9 6.13 7.99 -12.09
N GLU A 10 7.26 8.39 -12.67
CA GLU A 10 8.56 8.45 -11.98
C GLU A 10 8.61 9.40 -10.76
N GLU A 11 7.68 10.34 -10.61
CA GLU A 11 7.59 11.23 -9.44
C GLU A 11 6.78 10.62 -8.28
N LEU A 12 6.10 9.49 -8.51
CA LEU A 12 5.33 8.81 -7.48
C LEU A 12 6.28 8.18 -6.47
N LYS A 13 6.17 8.62 -5.21
CA LYS A 13 6.88 7.97 -4.10
C LYS A 13 6.15 6.70 -3.71
N ALA A 14 6.90 5.61 -3.55
CA ALA A 14 6.35 4.37 -3.03
C ALA A 14 5.75 4.59 -1.63
N ILE A 15 4.56 4.02 -1.41
CA ILE A 15 3.92 3.97 -0.10
C ILE A 15 4.16 2.59 0.48
N THR A 16 4.75 2.53 1.68
CA THR A 16 4.88 1.28 2.40
C THR A 16 3.52 0.86 2.95
N LEU A 17 3.07 -0.34 2.56
CA LEU A 17 1.88 -1.00 3.10
C LEU A 17 2.33 -2.07 4.10
N GLU A 18 1.77 -2.04 5.30
CA GLU A 18 1.94 -3.08 6.33
C GLU A 18 0.59 -3.77 6.58
N ILE A 19 0.61 -5.10 6.69
CA ILE A 19 -0.57 -5.93 6.89
C ILE A 19 -0.37 -6.74 8.17
N HIS A 20 -1.31 -6.66 9.10
CA HIS A 20 -1.14 -7.25 10.43
C HIS A 20 -1.74 -8.65 10.59
N ASP A 21 -2.78 -8.98 9.83
CA ASP A 21 -3.47 -10.27 9.88
C ASP A 21 -3.40 -10.98 8.51
N ASN A 22 -3.78 -12.26 8.47
CA ASN A 22 -3.90 -13.06 7.24
C ASN A 22 -2.63 -13.15 6.37
N LEU A 23 -1.46 -12.95 6.99
CA LEU A 23 -0.14 -13.02 6.35
C LEU A 23 0.07 -14.31 5.55
N GLU A 24 -0.34 -15.48 6.08
CA GLU A 24 -0.17 -16.76 5.39
C GLU A 24 -0.92 -16.83 4.04
N LYS A 25 -2.14 -16.29 4.00
CA LYS A 25 -2.96 -16.23 2.77
C LYS A 25 -2.32 -15.30 1.76
N ILE A 26 -1.81 -14.15 2.21
CA ILE A 26 -1.19 -13.15 1.35
C ILE A 26 0.15 -13.67 0.80
N THR A 27 0.95 -14.32 1.63
CA THR A 27 2.19 -14.97 1.21
C THR A 27 1.90 -15.99 0.10
N LYS A 28 0.90 -16.87 0.28
CA LYS A 28 0.50 -17.85 -0.75
C LYS A 28 0.01 -17.21 -2.05
N LEU A 29 -0.73 -16.10 -1.96
CA LEU A 29 -1.19 -15.35 -3.13
C LEU A 29 -0.02 -14.66 -3.85
N ALA A 30 0.93 -14.10 -3.11
CA ALA A 30 2.11 -13.44 -3.66
C ALA A 30 3.09 -14.44 -4.31
N GLU A 31 3.29 -15.62 -3.71
CA GLU A 31 4.16 -16.67 -4.26
C GLU A 31 3.76 -17.17 -5.65
N ASN A 32 2.47 -17.08 -5.99
CA ASN A 32 1.92 -17.58 -7.25
C ASN A 32 1.54 -16.46 -8.22
N ASP A 33 2.08 -15.25 -8.05
CA ASP A 33 1.68 -14.05 -8.81
C ASP A 33 0.16 -13.78 -8.78
N GLY A 34 -0.57 -14.35 -7.82
CA GLY A 34 -2.03 -14.28 -7.72
C GLY A 34 -2.57 -12.91 -7.33
N LEU A 35 -1.68 -11.96 -7.02
CA LEU A 35 -1.98 -10.55 -6.81
C LEU A 35 -1.68 -9.68 -8.04
N LEU A 36 -0.98 -10.23 -9.06
CA LEU A 36 -0.62 -9.48 -10.25
C LEU A 36 -1.89 -9.07 -11.01
N ASP A 37 -1.97 -7.81 -11.42
CA ASP A 37 -3.12 -7.21 -12.12
C ASP A 37 -4.48 -7.31 -11.39
N LYS A 38 -4.49 -7.75 -10.12
CA LYS A 38 -5.70 -7.81 -9.29
C LYS A 38 -5.88 -6.51 -8.52
N THR A 39 -7.11 -6.03 -8.48
CA THR A 39 -7.49 -4.94 -7.58
C THR A 39 -7.72 -5.51 -6.19
N VAL A 40 -7.14 -4.86 -5.18
CA VAL A 40 -7.31 -5.24 -3.77
C VAL A 40 -7.88 -4.08 -2.97
N GLU A 41 -8.80 -4.39 -2.07
CA GLU A 41 -9.30 -3.49 -1.04
C GLU A 41 -8.57 -3.75 0.28
N LEU A 42 -8.18 -2.66 0.94
CA LEU A 42 -7.61 -2.72 2.29
C LEU A 42 -8.74 -2.88 3.32
N VAL A 43 -8.64 -3.86 4.22
CA VAL A 43 -9.58 -4.05 5.33
C VAL A 43 -9.11 -3.25 6.54
N ASN A 44 -9.97 -2.38 7.06
CA ASN A 44 -9.70 -1.47 8.19
C ASN A 44 -8.42 -0.61 8.00
N PRO A 45 -8.29 0.14 6.89
CA PRO A 45 -7.07 0.89 6.61
C PRO A 45 -6.86 2.04 7.61
N GLN A 46 -5.60 2.25 7.98
CA GLN A 46 -5.12 3.38 8.75
C GLN A 46 -3.99 4.07 7.99
N VAL A 47 -4.05 5.40 7.94
CA VAL A 47 -2.98 6.24 7.38
C VAL A 47 -2.14 6.78 8.54
N ARG A 48 -0.84 6.51 8.52
CA ARG A 48 0.12 7.05 9.49
C ARG A 48 1.09 7.98 8.80
N LEU A 49 1.14 9.23 9.26
CA LEU A 49 2.14 10.18 8.78
C LEU A 49 3.46 9.93 9.49
N MET A 50 4.53 9.76 8.74
CA MET A 50 5.86 9.49 9.29
C MET A 50 6.64 10.78 9.43
N TRP A 51 6.61 11.37 10.63
CA TRP A 51 7.50 12.46 10.98
C TRP A 51 8.86 11.93 11.40
N ASN A 52 9.91 12.39 10.74
CA ASN A 52 11.29 12.05 11.09
C ASN A 52 11.84 13.11 12.05
N MET A 53 11.91 12.76 13.34
CA MET A 53 12.45 13.63 14.38
C MET A 53 13.92 14.00 14.15
N THR A 54 14.73 13.09 13.60
CA THR A 54 16.17 13.30 13.36
C THR A 54 16.43 14.27 12.21
N ARG A 55 15.62 14.21 11.15
CA ARG A 55 15.74 15.07 9.96
C ARG A 55 14.79 16.27 9.98
N ASN A 56 13.97 16.39 11.03
CA ASN A 56 12.96 17.42 11.23
C ASN A 56 12.06 17.64 9.99
N ASN A 57 11.64 16.55 9.35
CA ASN A 57 10.82 16.58 8.14
C ASN A 57 9.89 15.37 8.04
N TRP A 58 8.94 15.43 7.11
CA TRP A 58 8.13 14.27 6.74
C TRP A 58 8.99 13.27 5.95
N SER A 59 9.09 12.04 6.42
CA SER A 59 9.75 10.94 5.70
C SER A 59 8.80 10.20 4.76
N GLY A 60 7.49 10.32 4.98
CA GLY A 60 6.48 9.76 4.07
C GLY A 60 5.15 9.45 4.76
N VAL A 61 4.41 8.57 4.12
CA VAL A 61 3.12 8.05 4.59
C VAL A 61 3.23 6.52 4.67
N LYS A 62 2.68 5.94 5.74
CA LYS A 62 2.55 4.49 5.90
C LYS A 62 1.07 4.12 5.93
N LEU A 63 0.69 3.15 5.10
CA LEU A 63 -0.62 2.52 5.16
C LEU A 63 -0.53 1.25 6.00
N VAL A 64 -1.45 1.10 6.94
CA VAL A 64 -1.57 -0.10 7.77
C VAL A 64 -2.97 -0.65 7.57
N ALA A 65 -3.09 -1.94 7.28
CA ALA A 65 -4.38 -2.61 7.14
C ALA A 65 -4.37 -3.92 7.93
N ASN A 66 -5.55 -4.39 8.30
CA ASN A 66 -5.66 -5.71 8.92
C ASN A 66 -5.50 -6.81 7.87
N ASP A 67 -6.08 -6.63 6.69
CA ASP A 67 -6.08 -7.65 5.63
C ASP A 67 -6.23 -7.00 4.23
N LEU A 68 -6.04 -7.81 3.19
CA LEU A 68 -6.37 -7.52 1.80
C LEU A 68 -7.53 -8.39 1.33
N LYS A 69 -8.52 -7.74 0.70
CA LYS A 69 -9.61 -8.41 -0.01
C LYS A 69 -9.43 -8.22 -1.51
N LEU A 70 -9.38 -9.31 -2.27
CA LEU A 70 -9.42 -9.24 -3.72
C LEU A 70 -10.81 -8.77 -4.17
N THR A 71 -10.85 -7.83 -5.09
CA THR A 71 -12.09 -7.36 -5.71
C THR A 71 -12.08 -7.71 -7.20
N GLY A 72 -13.14 -8.39 -7.64
CA GLY A 72 -13.34 -8.79 -9.03
C GLY A 72 -12.99 -10.25 -9.29
N ASP A 73 -13.98 -10.99 -9.79
CA ASP A 73 -13.74 -12.14 -10.67
C ASP A 73 -13.57 -11.62 -12.10
#